data_AF-E4S5E1-F1
#
_entry.id   AF-E4S5E1-F1
#
_cell.length_a   1.000
_cell.length_b   1.000
_cell.length_c   1.000
_cell.angle_alpha   90.00
_cell.angle_beta   90.00
_cell.angle_gamma   90.00
#
_symmetry.space_group_name_H-M   'P 1'
#
loop_
_entity.id
_entity.type
_entity.pdbx_description
1 polymer ?
#
loop_
_entity_poly.entity_id
_entity_poly.type
_entity_poly.pdbx_seq_one_letter_code
_entity_poly.pdbx_strand_id
1 'polypeptide(L)'
;MNKKVKKNKRGILIVGCFVIVVLILSSVYLFTRYLGKITEKSTVSNQKTVKVIRMPIKEKLVLRGIVRAEEKAIYSLVSGIVRKVYVCEGDYVKKGKQLVYIDSSNKVFELKKKEKELEKLSNEIKKLQEKLEKCKFRTSFDGQVQEVYVTEGESVSLGSNLFKIVSDKSLFLTVAFPSWLFKSIRVGQKLKVVLTEYDIETEGSVDAKSSVFYINDNGQSVFDVKIVVDNEGKSLPSGAKAFCVMTSGNFYQEVRSVNEGILKMDEIVIKSEVEGRIKKIFVKQYDRIKKGDILIEFFDQDIREQIDVKKDQIYETKEAIENLKKEINNCKVISPVNGVISNLNVSEGKLINMGDSICSIWSPNDLIFESKISEYDVYKVKKGDRVKLNFTPHSSYIPESELDGVVESINPRPLDEDLSQNISWFNIKVRFHDENIKRGTHATAEIEVIRKKDALCIPIEAVRKEGDKYFVYVKKFNNESLNKIKEDGEISDELGTKESYYVGCEKREVKLGISNEHYVEILEGLKEGEEVVLPQAYKTTH
;
A
#
# COMPACT_ATOMS: atom_id res chain seq x y z
N MET A 1 126.05 -42.03 92.12
CA MET A 1 126.12 -41.04 91.01
C MET A 1 125.12 -41.42 89.92
N ASN A 2 124.34 -40.44 89.46
CA ASN A 2 123.62 -40.34 88.17
C ASN A 2 122.30 -41.10 87.86
N LYS A 3 121.23 -40.29 88.01
CA LYS A 3 120.19 -39.89 87.03
C LYS A 3 118.98 -40.79 86.74
N LYS A 4 117.86 -40.36 87.36
CA LYS A 4 116.46 -40.47 86.93
C LYS A 4 116.26 -40.10 85.45
N VAL A 5 115.40 -40.83 84.74
CA VAL A 5 114.67 -40.33 83.56
C VAL A 5 113.17 -40.61 83.74
N LYS A 6 112.39 -39.52 83.71
CA LYS A 6 110.94 -39.46 83.95
C LYS A 6 110.23 -39.67 82.60
N LYS A 7 109.29 -40.63 82.52
CA LYS A 7 108.47 -40.92 81.33
C LYS A 7 107.57 -39.74 80.93
N ASN A 8 107.71 -39.24 79.70
CA ASN A 8 106.80 -38.26 79.09
C ASN A 8 105.55 -38.95 78.51
N LYS A 9 104.40 -38.82 79.20
CA LYS A 9 103.08 -39.36 78.78
C LYS A 9 102.22 -38.41 77.92
N ARG A 10 102.79 -37.35 77.32
CA ARG A 10 102.00 -36.33 76.58
C ARG A 10 101.97 -36.49 75.04
N GLY A 11 102.76 -37.39 74.45
CA GLY A 11 102.81 -37.59 72.99
C GLY A 11 101.81 -38.60 72.42
N ILE A 12 101.33 -39.56 73.23
CA ILE A 12 100.49 -40.68 72.74
C ILE A 12 99.01 -40.30 72.65
N LEU A 13 98.54 -39.32 73.45
CA LEU A 13 97.15 -38.86 73.43
C LEU A 13 96.80 -38.01 72.19
N ILE A 14 97.76 -37.26 71.64
CA ILE A 14 97.50 -36.37 70.50
C ILE A 14 97.43 -37.17 69.18
N VAL A 15 98.28 -38.19 69.03
CA VAL A 15 98.25 -39.08 67.86
C VAL A 15 96.99 -39.96 67.85
N GLY A 16 96.55 -40.45 69.02
CA GLY A 16 95.30 -41.21 69.14
C GLY A 16 94.06 -40.41 68.77
N CYS A 17 94.00 -39.12 69.13
CA CYS A 17 92.86 -38.25 68.81
C CYS A 17 92.77 -37.94 67.31
N PHE A 18 93.90 -37.78 66.63
CA PHE A 18 93.93 -37.50 65.19
C PHE A 18 93.45 -38.71 64.35
N VAL A 19 93.81 -39.93 64.75
CA VAL A 19 93.36 -41.17 64.08
C VAL A 19 91.86 -41.37 64.23
N ILE A 20 91.28 -41.03 65.39
CA ILE A 20 89.83 -41.12 65.61
C ILE A 20 89.07 -40.10 64.77
N VAL A 21 89.58 -38.87 64.62
CA VAL A 21 88.95 -37.84 63.77
C VAL A 21 88.98 -38.24 62.29
N VAL A 22 90.08 -38.83 61.81
CA VAL A 22 90.18 -39.32 60.42
C VAL A 22 89.22 -40.49 60.16
N LEU A 23 89.04 -41.40 61.13
CA LEU A 23 88.08 -42.50 61.01
C LEU A 23 86.63 -42.01 61.04
N ILE A 24 86.31 -41.00 61.85
CA ILE A 24 84.98 -40.38 61.86
C ILE A 24 84.71 -39.68 60.53
N LEU A 25 85.66 -38.89 60.01
CA LEU A 25 85.53 -38.23 58.71
C LEU A 25 85.42 -39.22 57.55
N SER A 26 86.15 -40.34 57.59
CA SER A 26 86.05 -41.42 56.60
C SER A 26 84.69 -42.12 56.67
N SER A 27 84.16 -42.37 57.89
CA SER A 27 82.83 -42.94 58.08
C SER A 27 81.72 -42.00 57.62
N VAL A 28 81.84 -40.70 57.87
CA VAL A 28 80.90 -39.67 57.41
C VAL A 28 80.96 -39.53 55.90
N TYR A 29 82.15 -39.60 55.29
CA TYR A 29 82.32 -39.58 53.84
C TYR A 29 81.75 -40.84 53.16
N LEU A 30 81.94 -42.02 53.77
CA LEU A 30 81.33 -43.26 53.29
C LEU A 30 79.81 -43.25 53.49
N PHE A 31 79.32 -42.67 54.60
CA PHE A 31 77.89 -42.56 54.90
C PHE A 31 77.17 -41.56 53.99
N THR A 32 77.78 -40.42 53.67
CA THR A 32 77.23 -39.48 52.69
C THR A 32 77.24 -40.07 51.28
N ARG A 33 78.25 -40.88 50.93
CA ARG A 33 78.29 -41.58 49.64
C ARG A 33 77.32 -42.78 49.56
N TYR A 34 76.97 -43.38 50.70
CA TYR A 34 75.99 -44.48 50.78
C TYR A 34 74.54 -43.97 50.78
N LEU A 35 74.27 -42.84 51.44
CA LEU A 35 72.98 -42.14 51.37
C LEU A 35 72.73 -41.48 50.00
N GLY A 36 73.79 -41.08 49.30
CA GLY A 36 73.69 -40.55 47.93
C GLY A 36 73.31 -41.57 46.85
N LYS A 37 73.09 -42.86 47.20
CA LYS A 37 72.72 -43.94 46.26
C LYS A 37 71.34 -44.58 46.52
N ILE A 38 70.50 -44.02 47.39
CA ILE A 38 69.20 -44.64 47.77
C ILE A 38 67.97 -43.74 47.44
N THR A 39 68.14 -42.63 46.74
CA THR A 39 66.99 -41.83 46.24
C THR A 39 67.01 -41.68 44.73
N GLU A 40 66.77 -42.80 44.03
CA GLU A 40 66.10 -42.80 42.73
C GLU A 40 65.02 -43.87 42.79
N LYS A 41 63.93 -43.56 43.48
CA LYS A 41 62.66 -44.27 43.35
C LYS A 41 61.76 -43.37 42.52
N SER A 42 61.52 -43.81 41.29
CA SER A 42 60.82 -43.14 40.20
C SER A 42 59.55 -42.44 40.66
N THR A 43 59.52 -41.10 40.58
CA THR A 43 58.27 -40.35 40.54
C THR A 43 57.77 -40.34 39.10
N VAL A 44 57.00 -41.36 38.71
CA VAL A 44 56.21 -41.29 37.48
C VAL A 44 55.25 -40.11 37.66
N SER A 45 55.47 -39.05 36.88
CA SER A 45 54.57 -37.91 36.78
C SER A 45 53.14 -38.42 36.55
N ASN A 46 52.19 -38.02 37.39
CA ASN A 46 50.80 -38.45 37.28
C ASN A 46 50.16 -37.68 36.12
N GLN A 47 50.38 -38.15 34.89
CA GLN A 47 49.85 -37.57 33.66
C GLN A 47 48.33 -37.46 33.73
N LYS A 48 47.80 -36.24 33.53
CA LYS A 48 46.35 -36.06 33.37
C LYS A 48 45.94 -36.58 32.00
N THR A 49 45.04 -37.57 31.97
CA THR A 49 44.46 -38.09 30.73
C THR A 49 43.00 -37.73 30.59
N VAL A 50 42.54 -37.65 29.34
CA VAL A 50 41.14 -37.54 28.96
C VAL A 50 40.81 -38.63 27.95
N LYS A 51 39.64 -39.25 28.10
CA LYS A 51 39.17 -40.25 27.13
C LYS A 51 38.57 -39.58 25.91
N VAL A 52 38.87 -40.12 24.74
CA VAL A 52 38.22 -39.73 23.50
C VAL A 52 36.78 -40.25 23.54
N ILE A 53 35.81 -39.34 23.53
CA ILE A 53 34.38 -39.67 23.64
C ILE A 53 33.59 -39.12 22.47
N ARG A 54 32.52 -39.82 22.12
CA ARG A 54 31.52 -39.32 21.18
C ARG A 54 30.53 -38.40 21.89
N MET A 55 30.41 -37.17 21.43
CA MET A 55 29.46 -36.21 21.98
C MET A 55 28.93 -35.25 20.91
N PRO A 56 27.76 -34.64 21.13
CA PRO A 56 27.29 -33.57 20.25
C PRO A 56 28.20 -32.35 20.41
N ILE A 57 28.67 -31.81 19.29
CA ILE A 57 29.46 -30.59 19.24
C ILE A 57 28.77 -29.57 18.32
N LYS A 58 28.82 -28.30 18.73
CA LYS A 58 28.23 -27.16 18.05
C LYS A 58 29.30 -26.12 17.82
N GLU A 59 29.46 -25.70 16.57
CA GLU A 59 30.26 -24.54 16.21
C GLU A 59 29.37 -23.30 16.30
N LYS A 60 29.80 -22.31 17.08
CA LYS A 60 29.13 -21.02 17.21
C LYS A 60 29.98 -19.96 16.53
N LEU A 61 29.33 -19.11 15.75
CA LEU A 61 29.90 -17.90 15.18
C LEU A 61 29.42 -16.70 15.98
N VAL A 62 30.34 -15.87 16.47
CA VAL A 62 30.02 -14.65 17.23
C VAL A 62 30.31 -13.43 16.36
N LEU A 63 29.28 -12.62 16.12
CA LEU A 63 29.36 -11.40 15.32
C LEU A 63 29.11 -10.18 16.19
N ARG A 64 29.84 -9.08 15.94
CA ARG A 64 29.64 -7.80 16.63
C ARG A 64 29.01 -6.80 15.67
N GLY A 65 27.98 -6.10 16.11
CA GLY A 65 27.21 -5.23 15.23
C GLY A 65 26.43 -4.16 15.97
N ILE A 66 25.57 -3.49 15.23
CA ILE A 66 24.74 -2.39 15.71
C ILE A 66 23.29 -2.60 15.31
N VAL A 67 22.36 -2.25 16.20
CA VAL A 67 20.94 -2.26 15.91
C VAL A 67 20.57 -1.06 15.05
N ARG A 68 19.83 -1.30 13.99
CA ARG A 68 19.22 -0.31 13.11
C ARG A 68 17.73 -0.59 12.97
N ALA A 69 17.03 0.38 12.42
CA ALA A 69 15.66 0.22 11.98
C ALA A 69 15.56 0.77 10.55
N GLU A 70 14.73 0.15 9.73
CA GLU A 70 14.45 0.69 8.41
C GLU A 70 13.58 1.94 8.54
N GLU A 71 14.05 3.04 7.96
CA GLU A 71 13.29 4.28 7.91
C GLU A 71 12.56 4.40 6.57
N LYS A 72 11.30 4.79 6.64
CA LYS A 72 10.51 5.18 5.47
C LYS A 72 10.39 6.70 5.43
N ALA A 73 11.07 7.31 4.47
CA ALA A 73 10.96 8.73 4.22
C ALA A 73 9.58 9.08 3.66
N ILE A 74 8.99 10.14 4.21
CA ILE A 74 7.71 10.73 3.80
C ILE A 74 8.01 12.03 3.09
N TYR A 75 7.59 12.12 1.83
CA TYR A 75 7.82 13.28 0.97
C TYR A 75 6.53 14.07 0.74
N SER A 76 6.67 15.36 0.46
CA SER A 76 5.55 16.16 0.01
C SER A 76 5.18 15.81 -1.43
N LEU A 77 3.89 15.60 -1.69
CA LEU A 77 3.36 15.39 -3.04
C LEU A 77 2.87 16.68 -3.70
N VAL A 78 2.89 17.80 -2.97
CA VAL A 78 2.46 19.11 -3.46
C VAL A 78 3.36 20.22 -2.92
N SER A 79 3.48 21.29 -3.69
CA SER A 79 4.12 22.52 -3.21
C SER A 79 3.11 23.39 -2.45
N GLY A 80 3.60 24.06 -1.40
CA GLY A 80 2.81 25.01 -0.61
C GLY A 80 3.44 25.37 0.73
N ILE A 81 2.78 26.27 1.45
CA ILE A 81 3.23 26.71 2.78
C ILE A 81 2.62 25.76 3.82
N VAL A 82 3.45 25.27 4.74
CA VAL A 82 3.00 24.47 5.88
C VAL A 82 2.18 25.35 6.81
N ARG A 83 0.89 25.04 6.95
CA ARG A 83 -0.03 25.78 7.82
C ARG A 83 -0.06 25.24 9.24
N LYS A 84 0.08 23.92 9.40
CA LYS A 84 0.09 23.27 10.71
C LYS A 84 0.91 22.00 10.70
N VAL A 85 1.69 21.79 11.75
CA VAL A 85 2.39 20.52 12.03
C VAL A 85 1.71 19.87 13.23
N TYR A 86 1.30 18.61 13.12
CA TYR A 86 0.53 17.90 14.15
C TYR A 86 1.36 16.96 15.02
N VAL A 87 2.65 16.88 14.75
CA VAL A 87 3.55 15.86 15.28
C VAL A 87 4.91 16.44 15.60
N CYS A 88 5.57 15.87 16.60
CA CYS A 88 6.94 16.19 16.96
C CYS A 88 7.87 15.01 16.64
N GLU A 89 9.17 15.29 16.58
CA GLU A 89 10.17 14.23 16.48
C GLU A 89 10.13 13.33 17.73
N GLY A 90 10.17 12.01 17.53
CA GLY A 90 9.99 11.03 18.60
C GLY A 90 8.55 10.60 18.86
N ASP A 91 7.54 11.26 18.27
CA ASP A 91 6.15 10.85 18.43
C ASP A 91 5.85 9.53 17.72
N TYR A 92 5.04 8.67 18.34
CA TYR A 92 4.46 7.49 17.70
C TYR A 92 3.20 7.86 16.93
N VAL A 93 3.16 7.51 15.65
CA VAL A 93 2.02 7.73 14.76
C VAL A 93 1.46 6.43 14.22
N LYS A 94 0.12 6.38 14.12
CA LYS A 94 -0.59 5.29 13.44
C LYS A 94 -0.74 5.61 11.95
N LYS A 95 -0.87 4.57 11.13
CA LYS A 95 -1.22 4.67 9.71
C LYS A 95 -2.49 5.49 9.56
N GLY A 96 -2.47 6.46 8.64
CA GLY A 96 -3.54 7.42 8.40
C GLY A 96 -3.53 8.65 9.30
N LYS A 97 -2.69 8.70 10.34
CA LYS A 97 -2.54 9.91 11.17
C LYS A 97 -1.98 11.05 10.32
N GLN A 98 -2.64 12.19 10.37
CA GLN A 98 -2.17 13.41 9.72
C GLN A 98 -0.92 13.95 10.46
N LEU A 99 0.12 14.22 9.67
CA LEU A 99 1.42 14.72 10.12
C LEU A 99 1.49 16.23 9.91
N VAL A 100 1.13 16.68 8.70
CA VAL A 100 1.25 18.07 8.27
C VAL A 100 0.01 18.48 7.49
N TYR A 101 -0.37 19.74 7.63
CA TYR A 101 -1.33 20.39 6.74
C TYR A 101 -0.65 21.50 5.94
N ILE A 102 -0.66 21.35 4.63
CA ILE A 102 -0.19 22.35 3.67
C ILE A 102 -1.39 23.20 3.28
N ASP A 103 -1.21 24.51 3.19
CA ASP A 103 -2.31 25.39 2.81
C ASP A 103 -2.89 25.02 1.44
N SER A 104 -4.19 24.72 1.41
CA SER A 104 -4.94 24.35 0.23
C SER A 104 -5.94 25.42 -0.19
N SER A 105 -5.95 26.60 0.44
CA SER A 105 -6.98 27.62 0.24
C SER A 105 -7.12 28.04 -1.24
N ASN A 106 -5.98 28.26 -1.91
CA ASN A 106 -5.96 28.60 -3.35
C ASN A 106 -6.49 27.44 -4.21
N LYS A 107 -6.06 26.20 -3.92
CA LYS A 107 -6.51 25.01 -4.66
C LYS A 107 -8.02 24.76 -4.48
N VAL A 108 -8.57 24.99 -3.29
CA VAL A 108 -10.01 24.88 -3.00
C VAL A 108 -10.79 25.97 -3.75
N PHE A 109 -10.25 27.18 -3.84
CA PHE A 109 -10.86 28.24 -4.64
C PHE A 109 -10.86 27.91 -6.15
N GLU A 110 -9.74 27.39 -6.67
CA GLU A 110 -9.64 26.92 -8.05
C GLU A 110 -10.60 25.76 -8.35
N LEU A 111 -10.72 24.79 -7.43
CA LEU A 111 -11.69 23.70 -7.52
C LEU A 111 -13.11 24.26 -7.64
N LYS A 112 -13.50 25.20 -6.78
CA LYS A 112 -14.83 25.82 -6.82
C LYS A 112 -15.06 26.60 -8.12
N LYS A 113 -14.03 27.24 -8.68
CA LYS A 113 -14.10 27.91 -9.98
C LYS A 113 -14.36 26.90 -11.10
N LYS A 114 -13.66 25.76 -11.09
CA LYS A 114 -13.82 24.67 -12.07
C LYS A 114 -15.16 23.96 -11.95
N GLU A 115 -15.66 23.74 -10.74
CA GLU A 115 -17.00 23.17 -10.53
C GLU A 115 -18.10 24.08 -11.10
N LYS A 116 -17.98 25.40 -10.93
CA LYS A 116 -18.89 26.36 -11.57
C LYS A 116 -18.78 26.37 -13.10
N GLU A 117 -17.59 26.18 -13.65
CA GLU A 117 -17.38 26.05 -15.10
C GLU A 117 -18.08 24.79 -15.64
N LEU A 118 -17.93 23.66 -14.95
CA LEU A 118 -18.61 22.41 -15.27
C LEU A 118 -20.14 22.54 -15.24
N GLU A 119 -20.68 23.22 -14.23
CA GLU A 119 -22.12 23.50 -14.12
C GLU A 119 -22.63 24.33 -15.31
N LYS A 120 -21.89 25.36 -15.72
CA LYS A 120 -22.22 26.16 -16.91
C LYS A 120 -22.25 25.31 -18.18
N LEU A 121 -21.22 24.50 -18.42
CA LEU A 121 -21.15 23.61 -19.58
C LEU A 121 -22.30 22.60 -19.60
N SER A 122 -22.64 22.04 -18.43
CA SER A 122 -23.77 21.09 -18.30
C SER A 122 -25.11 21.76 -18.64
N ASN A 123 -25.31 23.00 -18.19
CA ASN A 123 -26.49 23.79 -18.53
C ASN A 123 -26.55 24.17 -20.02
N GLU A 124 -25.40 24.44 -20.65
CA GLU A 124 -25.32 24.69 -22.10
C GLU A 124 -25.70 23.45 -22.91
N ILE A 125 -25.18 22.27 -22.55
CA ILE A 125 -25.57 21.00 -23.20
C ILE A 125 -27.07 20.75 -23.03
N LYS A 126 -27.63 20.97 -21.84
CA LYS A 126 -29.07 20.80 -21.59
C LYS A 126 -29.90 21.68 -22.55
N LYS A 127 -29.52 22.95 -22.72
CA LYS A 127 -30.19 23.85 -23.68
C LYS A 127 -30.06 23.37 -25.12
N LEU A 128 -28.89 22.85 -25.52
CA LEU A 128 -28.69 22.30 -26.86
C LEU A 128 -29.50 21.01 -27.09
N GLN A 129 -29.63 20.16 -26.07
CA GLN A 129 -30.50 18.97 -26.11
C GLN A 129 -31.97 19.35 -26.26
N GLU A 130 -32.45 20.34 -25.51
CA GLU A 130 -33.81 20.88 -25.67
C GLU A 130 -34.04 21.45 -27.08
N LYS A 131 -33.05 22.16 -27.65
CA LYS A 131 -33.11 22.61 -29.05
C LYS A 131 -33.15 21.43 -30.03
N LEU A 132 -32.34 20.39 -29.80
CA LEU A 132 -32.27 19.20 -30.63
C LEU A 132 -33.58 18.42 -30.66
N GLU A 133 -34.27 18.30 -29.52
CA GLU A 133 -35.61 17.68 -29.46
C GLU A 133 -36.62 18.46 -30.29
N LYS A 134 -36.55 19.79 -30.26
CA LYS A 134 -37.42 20.67 -31.04
C LYS A 134 -37.12 20.69 -32.54
N CYS A 135 -35.98 20.17 -32.99
CA CYS A 135 -35.69 20.00 -34.42
C CYS A 135 -36.60 18.96 -35.08
N LYS A 136 -37.30 18.11 -34.30
CA LYS A 136 -38.31 17.19 -34.81
C LYS A 136 -39.66 17.59 -34.24
N PHE A 137 -40.39 18.40 -35.00
CA PHE A 137 -41.69 18.88 -34.54
C PHE A 137 -42.75 17.79 -34.70
N ARG A 138 -43.47 17.51 -33.61
CA ARG A 138 -44.59 16.57 -33.57
C ARG A 138 -45.90 17.29 -33.26
N THR A 139 -46.97 16.93 -33.96
CA THR A 139 -48.29 17.49 -33.65
C THR A 139 -48.83 16.96 -32.32
N SER A 140 -49.51 17.82 -31.55
CA SER A 140 -50.14 17.47 -30.27
C SER A 140 -51.63 17.13 -30.39
N PHE A 141 -52.20 17.24 -31.59
CA PHE A 141 -53.62 17.06 -31.87
C PHE A 141 -53.82 16.40 -33.24
N ASP A 142 -55.02 15.85 -33.41
CA ASP A 142 -55.47 15.28 -34.68
C ASP A 142 -56.06 16.38 -35.56
N GLY A 143 -55.92 16.26 -36.89
CA GLY A 143 -56.52 17.20 -37.83
C GLY A 143 -56.08 16.96 -39.26
N GLN A 144 -56.33 17.95 -40.12
CA GLN A 144 -55.94 17.95 -41.52
C GLN A 144 -55.11 19.19 -41.84
N VAL A 145 -54.04 19.03 -42.60
CA VAL A 145 -53.19 20.14 -43.04
C VAL A 145 -53.92 20.97 -44.09
N GLN A 146 -54.26 22.22 -43.78
CA GLN A 146 -54.93 23.14 -44.71
C GLN A 146 -53.91 23.88 -45.59
N GLU A 147 -52.83 24.38 -44.99
CA GLU A 147 -51.77 25.12 -45.69
C GLU A 147 -50.40 24.74 -45.14
N VAL A 148 -49.40 24.71 -46.03
CA VAL A 148 -47.98 24.56 -45.70
C VAL A 148 -47.29 25.85 -46.12
N TYR A 149 -46.70 26.57 -45.16
CA TYR A 149 -46.09 27.87 -45.41
C TYR A 149 -44.61 27.81 -45.80
N VAL A 150 -44.01 26.62 -45.72
CA VAL A 150 -42.56 26.44 -45.83
C VAL A 150 -42.20 25.36 -46.85
N THR A 151 -40.98 25.44 -47.37
CA THR A 151 -40.44 24.49 -48.35
C THR A 151 -39.21 23.76 -47.83
N GLU A 152 -38.93 22.57 -48.37
CA GLU A 152 -37.72 21.83 -48.00
C GLU A 152 -36.46 22.62 -48.41
N GLY A 153 -35.48 22.70 -47.50
CA GLY A 153 -34.26 23.47 -47.72
C GLY A 153 -34.38 24.96 -47.40
N GLU A 154 -35.56 25.47 -47.04
CA GLU A 154 -35.76 26.85 -46.58
C GLU A 154 -35.25 27.05 -45.15
N SER A 155 -34.75 28.26 -44.85
CA SER A 155 -34.34 28.66 -43.51
C SER A 155 -35.47 29.45 -42.84
N VAL A 156 -35.85 29.03 -41.64
CA VAL A 156 -36.91 29.68 -40.87
C VAL A 156 -36.37 30.25 -39.56
N SER A 157 -37.00 31.34 -39.12
CA SER A 157 -36.72 31.98 -37.84
C SER A 157 -37.69 31.51 -36.77
N LEU A 158 -37.35 31.80 -35.51
CA LEU A 158 -38.26 31.59 -34.40
C LEU A 158 -39.58 32.34 -34.61
N GLY A 159 -40.70 31.63 -34.49
CA GLY A 159 -42.04 32.19 -34.63
C GLY A 159 -42.61 32.22 -36.06
N SER A 160 -41.83 31.83 -37.08
CA SER A 160 -42.35 31.71 -38.46
C SER A 160 -43.49 30.71 -38.54
N ASN A 161 -44.55 31.02 -39.29
CA ASN A 161 -45.65 30.08 -39.52
C ASN A 161 -45.14 28.90 -40.37
N LEU A 162 -45.47 27.67 -39.95
CA LEU A 162 -45.05 26.43 -40.62
C LEU A 162 -46.24 25.76 -41.31
N PHE A 163 -47.31 25.52 -40.55
CA PHE A 163 -48.49 24.82 -41.01
C PHE A 163 -49.75 25.50 -40.50
N LYS A 164 -50.82 25.46 -41.30
CA LYS A 164 -52.18 25.72 -40.86
C LYS A 164 -52.91 24.38 -40.81
N ILE A 165 -53.38 23.98 -39.64
CA ILE A 165 -54.11 22.72 -39.46
C ILE A 165 -55.54 23.05 -39.04
N VAL A 166 -56.49 22.30 -39.60
CA VAL A 166 -57.90 22.36 -39.25
C VAL A 166 -58.31 21.07 -38.54
N SER A 167 -59.11 21.18 -37.49
CA SER A 167 -59.76 20.03 -36.87
C SER A 167 -61.06 19.73 -37.62
N ASP A 168 -61.19 18.54 -38.19
CA ASP A 168 -62.41 18.08 -38.86
C ASP A 168 -63.41 17.40 -37.90
N LYS A 169 -63.04 17.19 -36.64
CA LYS A 169 -63.86 16.51 -35.62
C LYS A 169 -65.09 17.31 -35.20
N SER A 170 -64.95 18.63 -35.10
CA SER A 170 -66.03 19.52 -34.68
C SER A 170 -66.02 20.78 -35.54
N LEU A 171 -67.19 21.13 -36.04
CA LEU A 171 -67.43 22.39 -36.72
C LEU A 171 -68.14 23.35 -35.77
N PHE A 172 -68.03 24.65 -36.03
CA PHE A 172 -68.86 25.63 -35.35
C PHE A 172 -69.46 26.60 -36.34
N LEU A 173 -70.63 27.12 -36.01
CA LEU A 173 -71.25 28.24 -36.72
C LEU A 173 -71.72 29.27 -35.70
N THR A 174 -71.79 30.52 -36.13
CA THR A 174 -72.37 31.61 -35.34
C THR A 174 -73.65 32.06 -36.02
N VAL A 175 -74.76 32.04 -35.28
CA VAL A 175 -76.08 32.45 -35.76
C VAL A 175 -76.74 33.39 -34.75
N ALA A 176 -77.58 34.29 -35.24
CA ALA A 176 -78.26 35.29 -34.45
C ALA A 176 -79.67 34.82 -34.09
N PHE A 177 -80.05 35.02 -32.83
CA PHE A 177 -81.42 34.78 -32.34
C PHE A 177 -82.05 36.08 -31.80
N PRO A 178 -83.39 36.23 -31.86
CA PRO A 178 -84.09 37.37 -31.27
C PRO A 178 -83.84 37.49 -29.76
N SER A 179 -83.72 38.72 -29.26
CA SER A 179 -83.36 39.00 -27.86
C SER A 179 -84.26 38.36 -26.81
N TRP A 180 -85.54 38.12 -27.11
CA TRP A 180 -86.45 37.44 -26.17
C TRP A 180 -86.05 35.99 -25.88
N LEU A 181 -85.30 35.33 -26.79
CA LEU A 181 -84.78 33.98 -26.58
C LEU A 181 -83.52 33.95 -25.71
N PHE A 182 -82.98 35.11 -25.31
CA PHE A 182 -81.74 35.15 -24.54
C PHE A 182 -81.82 34.38 -23.22
N LYS A 183 -82.96 34.41 -22.52
CA LYS A 183 -83.13 33.67 -21.25
C LYS A 183 -83.42 32.17 -21.47
N SER A 184 -84.02 31.81 -22.60
CA SER A 184 -84.38 30.43 -22.90
C SER A 184 -83.20 29.62 -23.45
N ILE A 185 -82.33 30.24 -24.27
CA ILE A 185 -81.13 29.58 -24.79
C ILE A 185 -80.10 29.42 -23.66
N ARG A 186 -79.76 28.18 -23.34
CA ARG A 186 -78.73 27.84 -22.35
C ARG A 186 -77.50 27.24 -23.04
N VAL A 187 -76.33 27.49 -22.47
CA VAL A 187 -75.10 26.80 -22.88
C VAL A 187 -75.28 25.29 -22.65
N GLY A 188 -74.85 24.48 -23.60
CA GLY A 188 -75.05 23.03 -23.64
C GLY A 188 -76.40 22.59 -24.23
N GLN A 189 -77.32 23.51 -24.53
CA GLN A 189 -78.60 23.17 -25.16
C GLN A 189 -78.37 22.65 -26.58
N LYS A 190 -79.08 21.58 -26.94
CA LYS A 190 -79.09 21.02 -28.30
C LYS A 190 -80.07 21.76 -29.19
N LEU A 191 -79.59 22.15 -30.37
CA LEU A 191 -80.34 22.82 -31.42
C LEU A 191 -80.25 22.01 -32.71
N LYS A 192 -81.30 22.01 -33.52
CA LYS A 192 -81.29 21.39 -34.85
C LYS A 192 -80.60 22.35 -35.82
N VAL A 193 -79.55 21.89 -36.48
CA VAL A 193 -78.76 22.62 -37.47
C VAL A 193 -79.12 22.09 -38.85
N VAL A 194 -79.56 22.96 -39.74
CA VAL A 194 -80.02 22.60 -41.09
C VAL A 194 -79.12 23.25 -42.12
N LEU A 195 -78.46 22.42 -42.94
CA LEU A 195 -77.65 22.84 -44.08
C LEU A 195 -78.52 22.80 -45.34
N THR A 196 -79.07 23.93 -45.73
CA THR A 196 -80.03 24.05 -46.84
C THR A 196 -79.50 23.60 -48.19
N GLU A 197 -78.24 23.94 -48.48
CA GLU A 197 -77.60 23.61 -49.76
C GLU A 197 -77.34 22.11 -49.94
N TYR A 198 -77.33 21.35 -48.84
CA TYR A 198 -76.95 19.93 -48.83
C TYR A 198 -78.09 19.00 -48.40
N ASP A 199 -79.25 19.55 -48.01
CA ASP A 199 -80.38 18.82 -47.43
C ASP A 199 -79.98 17.93 -46.23
N ILE A 200 -79.05 18.44 -45.39
CA ILE A 200 -78.54 17.75 -44.21
C ILE A 200 -79.09 18.40 -42.95
N GLU A 201 -79.67 17.57 -42.07
CA GLU A 201 -80.07 17.96 -40.73
C GLU A 201 -79.20 17.25 -39.69
N THR A 202 -78.65 18.01 -38.74
CA THR A 202 -77.82 17.48 -37.65
C THR A 202 -78.12 18.22 -36.35
N GLU A 203 -77.69 17.67 -35.22
CA GLU A 203 -77.74 18.37 -33.93
C GLU A 203 -76.43 19.12 -33.68
N GLY A 204 -76.56 20.33 -33.11
CA GLY A 204 -75.45 21.12 -32.59
C GLY A 204 -75.72 21.57 -31.16
N SER A 205 -74.69 21.67 -30.33
CA SER A 205 -74.78 22.17 -28.97
C SER A 205 -74.38 23.63 -28.89
N VAL A 206 -75.13 24.43 -28.13
CA VAL A 206 -74.77 25.82 -27.83
C VAL A 206 -73.49 25.87 -27.00
N ASP A 207 -72.41 26.38 -27.60
CA ASP A 207 -71.11 26.56 -26.96
C ASP A 207 -71.04 27.87 -26.18
N ALA A 208 -71.47 28.96 -26.81
CA ALA A 208 -71.51 30.28 -26.20
C ALA A 208 -72.64 31.13 -26.76
N LYS A 209 -73.11 32.10 -25.97
CA LYS A 209 -74.01 33.16 -26.44
C LYS A 209 -73.44 34.52 -26.06
N SER A 210 -73.53 35.47 -26.98
CA SER A 210 -73.12 36.85 -26.78
C SER A 210 -74.08 37.55 -25.83
N SER A 211 -73.54 38.26 -24.83
CA SER A 211 -74.31 39.20 -24.00
C SER A 211 -74.45 40.57 -24.66
N VAL A 212 -73.86 40.76 -25.85
CA VAL A 212 -73.94 41.99 -26.63
C VAL A 212 -75.05 41.82 -27.66
N PHE A 213 -76.09 42.65 -27.54
CA PHE A 213 -77.21 42.71 -28.47
C PHE A 213 -76.96 43.79 -29.52
N TYR A 214 -77.43 43.54 -30.75
CA TYR A 214 -77.37 44.51 -31.83
C TYR A 214 -78.68 44.53 -32.61
N ILE A 215 -78.90 45.59 -33.38
CA ILE A 215 -80.04 45.73 -34.28
C ILE A 215 -79.58 45.23 -35.64
N ASN A 216 -80.26 44.23 -36.20
CA ASN A 216 -79.96 43.75 -37.55
C ASN A 216 -80.53 44.69 -38.63
N ASP A 217 -80.21 44.42 -39.90
CA ASP A 217 -80.67 45.22 -41.05
C ASP A 217 -82.20 45.31 -41.16
N ASN A 218 -82.92 44.37 -40.53
CA ASN A 218 -84.38 44.31 -40.48
C ASN A 218 -84.98 45.03 -39.25
N GLY A 219 -84.17 45.76 -38.47
CA GLY A 219 -84.63 46.50 -37.28
C GLY A 219 -84.91 45.66 -36.05
N GLN A 220 -84.54 44.37 -36.04
CA GLN A 220 -84.77 43.45 -34.93
C GLN A 220 -83.57 43.41 -33.99
N SER A 221 -83.83 43.44 -32.69
CA SER A 221 -82.78 43.26 -31.67
C SER A 221 -82.43 41.78 -31.51
N VAL A 222 -81.19 41.42 -31.82
CA VAL A 222 -80.66 40.04 -31.85
C VAL A 222 -79.36 39.89 -31.06
N PHE A 223 -78.99 38.65 -30.74
CA PHE A 223 -77.68 38.30 -30.17
C PHE A 223 -77.11 37.05 -30.85
N ASP A 224 -75.78 36.98 -30.91
CA ASP A 224 -75.07 35.87 -31.53
C ASP A 224 -74.96 34.68 -30.60
N VAL A 225 -75.12 33.49 -31.17
CA VAL A 225 -74.96 32.19 -30.51
C VAL A 225 -73.99 31.36 -31.33
N LYS A 226 -72.89 30.95 -30.69
CA LYS A 226 -71.94 30.01 -31.24
C LYS A 226 -72.42 28.60 -30.94
N ILE A 227 -72.58 27.81 -32.00
CA ILE A 227 -73.08 26.44 -31.95
C ILE A 227 -71.98 25.54 -32.48
N VAL A 228 -71.64 24.51 -31.70
CA VAL A 228 -70.67 23.49 -32.08
C VAL A 228 -71.43 22.26 -32.56
N VAL A 229 -71.02 21.75 -33.70
CA VAL A 229 -71.60 20.59 -34.38
C VAL A 229 -70.54 19.51 -34.44
N ASP A 230 -70.85 18.35 -33.87
CA ASP A 230 -70.02 17.17 -34.01
C ASP A 230 -70.05 16.66 -35.45
N ASN A 231 -68.86 16.53 -36.04
CA ASN A 231 -68.65 16.14 -37.42
C ASN A 231 -67.96 14.76 -37.54
N GLU A 232 -67.78 14.05 -36.42
CA GLU A 232 -67.20 12.71 -36.43
C GLU A 232 -68.10 11.73 -37.20
N GLY A 233 -67.59 11.21 -38.32
CA GLY A 233 -68.32 10.28 -39.20
C GLY A 233 -69.43 10.89 -40.08
N LYS A 234 -69.68 12.21 -39.99
CA LYS A 234 -70.77 12.89 -40.71
C LYS A 234 -70.35 13.62 -41.98
N SER A 235 -69.05 13.88 -42.16
CA SER A 235 -68.49 14.51 -43.36
C SER A 235 -69.20 15.81 -43.78
N LEU A 236 -69.63 16.61 -42.80
CA LEU A 236 -70.27 17.89 -43.02
C LEU A 236 -69.30 18.87 -43.71
N PRO A 237 -69.74 19.59 -44.76
CA PRO A 237 -68.91 20.53 -45.48
C PRO A 237 -68.62 21.79 -44.64
N SER A 238 -67.34 22.09 -44.42
CA SER A 238 -66.91 23.40 -43.95
C SER A 238 -67.14 24.46 -45.03
N GLY A 239 -67.57 25.66 -44.64
CA GLY A 239 -68.00 26.73 -45.54
C GLY A 239 -69.48 26.70 -45.90
N ALA A 240 -70.22 25.64 -45.55
CA ALA A 240 -71.65 25.55 -45.81
C ALA A 240 -72.45 26.53 -44.93
N LYS A 241 -73.49 27.11 -45.53
CA LYS A 241 -74.48 27.92 -44.81
C LYS A 241 -75.46 27.01 -44.09
N ALA A 242 -75.72 27.33 -42.83
CA ALA A 242 -76.67 26.63 -42.02
C ALA A 242 -77.42 27.58 -41.10
N PHE A 243 -78.70 27.28 -40.86
CA PHE A 243 -79.49 27.94 -39.83
C PHE A 243 -79.79 26.97 -38.70
N CYS A 244 -80.20 27.50 -37.56
CA CYS A 244 -80.53 26.69 -36.40
C CYS A 244 -82.00 26.83 -36.04
N VAL A 245 -82.61 25.72 -35.65
CA VAL A 245 -84.00 25.64 -35.20
C VAL A 245 -84.00 25.16 -33.76
N MET A 246 -84.79 25.84 -32.94
CA MET A 246 -85.06 25.42 -31.57
C MET A 246 -86.54 25.29 -31.33
N THR A 247 -86.91 24.34 -30.48
CA THR A 247 -88.26 24.23 -29.96
C THR A 247 -88.36 25.04 -28.67
N SER A 248 -89.24 26.04 -28.63
CA SER A 248 -89.43 26.91 -27.46
C SER A 248 -90.79 26.67 -26.80
N GLY A 249 -90.79 26.32 -25.51
CA GLY A 249 -91.98 26.28 -24.63
C GLY A 249 -92.91 25.07 -24.78
N ASN A 250 -93.96 25.02 -23.92
CA ASN A 250 -94.96 23.93 -23.82
C ASN A 250 -95.84 23.75 -25.08
N PHE A 251 -95.74 24.64 -26.07
CA PHE A 251 -96.56 24.65 -27.29
C PHE A 251 -95.81 24.19 -28.55
N TYR A 252 -94.59 23.64 -28.42
CA TYR A 252 -93.81 23.09 -29.53
C TYR A 252 -93.63 24.04 -30.73
N GLN A 253 -93.41 25.34 -30.49
CA GLN A 253 -93.12 26.28 -31.58
C GLN A 253 -91.65 26.17 -32.00
N GLU A 254 -91.42 25.91 -33.28
CA GLU A 254 -90.10 25.95 -33.90
C GLU A 254 -89.69 27.40 -34.21
N VAL A 255 -88.59 27.85 -33.61
CA VAL A 255 -88.00 29.16 -33.84
C VAL A 255 -86.68 29.00 -34.58
N ARG A 256 -86.61 29.60 -35.77
CA ARG A 256 -85.41 29.64 -36.62
C ARG A 256 -84.49 30.79 -36.21
N SER A 257 -83.18 30.62 -36.39
CA SER A 257 -82.22 31.72 -36.35
C SER A 257 -82.54 32.77 -37.41
N VAL A 258 -82.24 34.03 -37.10
CA VAL A 258 -82.58 35.18 -37.94
C VAL A 258 -81.70 35.24 -39.19
N ASN A 259 -80.48 34.71 -39.11
CA ASN A 259 -79.55 34.57 -40.21
C ASN A 259 -79.07 33.13 -40.37
N GLU A 260 -78.36 32.88 -41.47
CA GLU A 260 -77.56 31.68 -41.70
C GLU A 260 -76.12 31.94 -41.26
N GLY A 261 -75.58 31.03 -40.47
CA GLY A 261 -74.17 31.00 -40.09
C GLY A 261 -73.39 30.13 -41.06
N ILE A 262 -72.08 30.36 -41.14
CA ILE A 262 -71.17 29.53 -41.93
C ILE A 262 -70.50 28.53 -40.99
N LEU A 263 -70.56 27.24 -41.33
CA LEU A 263 -69.81 26.21 -40.64
C LEU A 263 -68.30 26.44 -40.86
N LYS A 264 -67.55 26.58 -39.78
CA LYS A 264 -66.10 26.77 -39.76
C LYS A 264 -65.45 25.67 -38.95
N MET A 265 -64.23 25.33 -39.32
CA MET A 265 -63.35 24.45 -38.55
C MET A 265 -62.52 25.30 -37.59
N ASP A 266 -62.10 24.70 -36.48
CA ASP A 266 -61.06 25.31 -35.64
C ASP A 266 -59.72 25.27 -36.38
N GLU A 267 -59.13 26.45 -36.58
CA GLU A 267 -57.84 26.63 -37.25
C GLU A 267 -56.72 26.81 -36.23
N ILE A 268 -55.64 26.04 -36.38
CA ILE A 268 -54.44 26.12 -35.54
C ILE A 268 -53.25 26.41 -36.44
N VAL A 269 -52.58 27.54 -36.22
CA VAL A 269 -51.34 27.90 -36.91
C VAL A 269 -50.16 27.41 -36.08
N ILE A 270 -49.42 26.44 -36.61
CA ILE A 270 -48.16 25.98 -36.03
C ILE A 270 -47.06 26.96 -36.41
N LYS A 271 -46.31 27.39 -35.40
CA LYS A 271 -45.14 28.27 -35.57
C LYS A 271 -43.86 27.53 -35.21
N SER A 272 -42.74 27.96 -35.80
CA SER A 272 -41.44 27.39 -35.52
C SER A 272 -40.96 27.75 -34.12
N GLU A 273 -40.59 26.74 -33.33
CA GLU A 273 -39.95 26.94 -32.02
C GLU A 273 -38.41 26.97 -32.10
N VAL A 274 -37.87 26.68 -33.27
CA VAL A 274 -36.42 26.67 -33.54
C VAL A 274 -36.11 27.50 -34.76
N GLU A 275 -34.93 28.10 -34.75
CA GLU A 275 -34.31 28.65 -35.95
C GLU A 275 -33.54 27.53 -36.66
N GLY A 276 -33.60 27.48 -37.98
CA GLY A 276 -32.84 26.49 -38.72
C GLY A 276 -33.34 26.22 -40.13
N ARG A 277 -32.58 25.41 -40.85
CA ARG A 277 -32.91 24.96 -42.21
C ARG A 277 -33.75 23.69 -42.16
N ILE A 278 -34.80 23.65 -42.97
CA ILE A 278 -35.69 22.49 -43.06
C ILE A 278 -35.00 21.38 -43.83
N LYS A 279 -34.85 20.21 -43.19
CA LYS A 279 -34.28 19.01 -43.81
C LYS A 279 -35.33 18.24 -44.59
N LYS A 280 -36.52 18.06 -44.01
CA LYS A 280 -37.60 17.30 -44.62
C LYS A 280 -38.96 17.69 -44.07
N ILE A 281 -39.95 17.74 -44.96
CA ILE A 281 -41.36 17.90 -44.59
C ILE A 281 -42.06 16.56 -44.83
N PHE A 282 -42.75 16.05 -43.82
CA PHE A 282 -43.39 14.73 -43.86
C PHE A 282 -44.86 14.77 -44.29
N VAL A 283 -45.46 15.95 -44.35
CA VAL A 283 -46.87 16.15 -44.62
C VAL A 283 -47.08 17.08 -45.81
N LYS A 284 -48.10 16.81 -46.61
CA LYS A 284 -48.52 17.65 -47.72
C LYS A 284 -49.84 18.34 -47.39
N GLN A 285 -50.19 19.31 -48.22
CA GLN A 285 -51.50 19.95 -48.14
C GLN A 285 -52.60 18.88 -48.28
N TYR A 286 -53.61 18.96 -47.42
CA TYR A 286 -54.75 18.04 -47.29
C TYR A 286 -54.46 16.67 -46.65
N ASP A 287 -53.24 16.41 -46.17
CA ASP A 287 -52.95 15.18 -45.43
C ASP A 287 -53.63 15.20 -44.05
N ARG A 288 -54.16 14.04 -43.64
CA ARG A 288 -54.65 13.81 -42.28
C ARG A 288 -53.49 13.42 -41.36
N ILE A 289 -53.44 14.05 -40.19
CA ILE A 289 -52.43 13.84 -39.17
C ILE A 289 -53.07 13.43 -37.85
N LYS A 290 -52.36 12.58 -37.11
CA LYS A 290 -52.71 12.15 -35.75
C LYS A 290 -51.73 12.72 -34.76
N LYS A 291 -52.19 12.87 -33.52
CA LYS A 291 -51.35 13.25 -32.38
C LYS A 291 -50.09 12.38 -32.31
N GLY A 292 -48.93 13.01 -32.31
CA GLY A 292 -47.61 12.38 -32.27
C GLY A 292 -46.90 12.30 -33.63
N ASP A 293 -47.62 12.52 -34.73
CA ASP A 293 -47.04 12.50 -36.08
C ASP A 293 -46.00 13.62 -36.24
N ILE A 294 -44.90 13.30 -36.92
CA ILE A 294 -43.83 14.25 -37.25
C ILE A 294 -44.28 15.05 -38.46
N LEU A 295 -44.27 16.37 -38.37
CA LEU A 295 -44.62 17.24 -39.50
C LEU A 295 -43.38 17.67 -40.27
N ILE A 296 -42.32 18.01 -39.54
CA ILE A 296 -41.11 18.61 -40.09
C ILE A 296 -39.89 18.20 -39.28
N GLU A 297 -38.76 18.02 -39.99
CA GLU A 297 -37.44 17.79 -39.42
C GLU A 297 -36.49 18.88 -39.91
N PHE A 298 -35.77 19.50 -38.97
CA PHE A 298 -34.70 20.46 -39.23
C PHE A 298 -33.35 19.76 -39.35
N PHE A 299 -32.39 20.38 -40.03
CA PHE A 299 -31.00 19.95 -39.94
C PHE A 299 -30.49 20.11 -38.51
N ASP A 300 -29.89 19.05 -37.97
CA ASP A 300 -29.46 18.99 -36.57
C ASP A 300 -27.96 18.74 -36.39
N GLN A 301 -27.22 18.63 -37.51
CA GLN A 301 -25.78 18.34 -37.50
C GLN A 301 -24.99 19.37 -36.69
N ASP A 302 -25.19 20.66 -36.93
CA ASP A 302 -24.50 21.74 -36.22
C ASP A 302 -24.75 21.69 -34.70
N ILE A 303 -25.97 21.31 -34.28
CA ILE A 303 -26.34 21.19 -32.87
C ILE A 303 -25.64 19.99 -32.24
N ARG A 304 -25.60 18.85 -32.94
CA ARG A 304 -24.90 17.65 -32.48
C ARG A 304 -23.39 17.89 -32.35
N GLU A 305 -22.78 18.54 -33.34
CA GLU A 305 -21.37 18.93 -33.31
C GLU A 305 -21.07 19.86 -32.12
N GLN A 306 -21.94 20.85 -31.86
CA GLN A 306 -21.82 21.71 -30.67
C GLN A 306 -21.95 20.91 -29.36
N ILE A 307 -22.88 19.95 -29.29
CA ILE A 307 -23.03 19.08 -28.12
C ILE A 307 -21.75 18.27 -27.90
N ASP A 308 -21.17 17.69 -28.94
CA ASP A 308 -19.98 16.85 -28.81
C ASP A 308 -18.75 17.67 -28.38
N VAL A 309 -18.53 18.86 -28.98
CA VAL A 309 -17.49 19.79 -28.52
C VAL A 309 -17.68 20.16 -27.04
N LYS A 310 -18.92 20.39 -26.60
CA LYS A 310 -19.21 20.71 -25.20
C LYS A 310 -19.01 19.50 -24.27
N LYS A 311 -19.28 18.27 -24.74
CA LYS A 311 -18.98 17.04 -23.98
C LYS A 311 -17.49 16.87 -23.77
N ASP A 312 -16.69 17.13 -24.80
CA ASP A 312 -15.22 17.07 -24.69
C ASP A 312 -14.71 18.08 -23.66
N GLN A 313 -15.21 19.32 -23.70
CA GLN A 313 -14.92 20.34 -22.69
C GLN A 313 -15.32 19.91 -21.27
N ILE A 314 -16.46 19.22 -21.12
CA ILE A 314 -16.89 18.64 -19.83
C ILE A 314 -15.90 17.56 -19.37
N TYR A 315 -15.46 16.70 -20.28
CA TYR A 315 -14.52 15.62 -19.98
C TYR A 315 -13.19 16.20 -19.46
N GLU A 316 -12.60 17.15 -20.20
CA GLU A 316 -11.39 17.86 -19.80
C GLU A 316 -11.54 18.58 -18.45
N THR A 317 -12.68 19.27 -18.25
CA THR A 317 -12.96 19.97 -16.99
C THR A 317 -13.10 19.00 -15.82
N LYS A 318 -13.70 17.82 -16.03
CA LYS A 318 -13.82 16.78 -15.01
C LYS A 318 -12.46 16.20 -14.63
N GLU A 319 -11.58 15.92 -15.60
CA GLU A 319 -10.21 15.47 -15.31
C GLU A 319 -9.45 16.52 -14.50
N ALA A 320 -9.55 17.81 -14.88
CA ALA A 320 -8.94 18.89 -14.12
C ALA A 320 -9.47 18.98 -12.68
N ILE A 321 -10.78 18.80 -12.47
CA ILE A 321 -11.39 18.74 -11.13
C ILE A 321 -10.85 17.56 -10.33
N GLU A 322 -10.72 16.37 -10.93
CA GLU A 322 -10.19 15.19 -10.26
C GLU A 322 -8.73 15.39 -9.83
N ASN A 323 -7.90 15.96 -10.70
CA ASN A 323 -6.50 16.28 -10.39
C ASN A 323 -6.41 17.29 -9.25
N LEU A 324 -7.20 18.37 -9.27
CA LEU A 324 -7.27 19.34 -8.17
C LEU A 324 -7.73 18.69 -6.86
N LYS A 325 -8.71 17.77 -6.90
CA LYS A 325 -9.13 17.02 -5.71
C LYS A 325 -8.02 16.14 -5.15
N LYS A 326 -7.24 15.48 -6.00
CA LYS A 326 -6.04 14.71 -5.59
C LYS A 326 -5.00 15.62 -4.94
N GLU A 327 -4.72 16.77 -5.54
CA GLU A 327 -3.78 17.75 -4.96
C GLU A 327 -4.24 18.30 -3.60
N ILE A 328 -5.53 18.61 -3.44
CA ILE A 328 -6.10 19.05 -2.16
C ILE A 328 -5.98 17.93 -1.11
N ASN A 329 -6.21 16.68 -1.50
CA ASN A 329 -6.02 15.55 -0.59
C ASN A 329 -4.54 15.40 -0.20
N ASN A 330 -3.62 15.58 -1.15
CA ASN A 330 -2.18 15.54 -0.93
C ASN A 330 -1.66 16.70 -0.05
N CYS A 331 -2.40 17.81 0.09
CA CYS A 331 -2.10 18.85 1.09
C CYS A 331 -2.23 18.32 2.53
N LYS A 332 -2.95 17.23 2.76
CA LYS A 332 -2.98 16.51 4.04
C LYS A 332 -1.98 15.38 3.99
N VAL A 333 -0.78 15.65 4.50
CA VAL A 333 0.27 14.64 4.56
C VAL A 333 -0.04 13.71 5.73
N ILE A 334 -0.24 12.42 5.43
CA ILE A 334 -0.56 11.39 6.41
C ILE A 334 0.55 10.34 6.50
N SER A 335 0.63 9.65 7.63
CA SER A 335 1.53 8.50 7.77
C SER A 335 1.02 7.28 6.98
N PRO A 336 1.81 6.65 6.09
CA PRO A 336 1.43 5.42 5.41
C PRO A 336 1.62 4.16 6.27
N VAL A 337 2.32 4.26 7.40
CA VAL A 337 2.70 3.13 8.28
C VAL A 337 2.50 3.49 9.77
N ASN A 338 2.54 2.48 10.64
CA ASN A 338 2.67 2.72 12.07
C ASN A 338 4.16 2.87 12.40
N GLY A 339 4.54 3.81 13.26
CA GLY A 339 5.94 3.96 13.66
C GLY A 339 6.23 5.25 14.40
N VAL A 340 7.50 5.46 14.71
CA VAL A 340 8.03 6.64 15.40
C VAL A 340 8.63 7.59 14.38
N ILE A 341 8.41 8.89 14.55
CA ILE A 341 8.92 9.94 13.68
C ILE A 341 10.40 10.22 13.99
N SER A 342 11.22 10.31 12.95
CA SER A 342 12.61 10.81 12.98
C SER A 342 12.83 11.86 11.90
N ASN A 343 13.84 12.71 12.06
CA ASN A 343 14.29 13.67 11.04
C ASN A 343 13.15 14.59 10.53
N LEU A 344 12.42 15.24 11.44
CA LEU A 344 11.32 16.14 11.08
C LEU A 344 11.87 17.45 10.48
N ASN A 345 11.77 17.58 9.15
CA ASN A 345 12.39 18.66 8.38
C ASN A 345 11.42 19.81 8.03
N VAL A 346 10.29 19.91 8.74
CA VAL A 346 9.22 20.87 8.47
C VAL A 346 8.84 21.66 9.72
N SER A 347 8.44 22.91 9.51
CA SER A 347 7.94 23.82 10.54
C SER A 347 6.79 24.65 9.98
N GLU A 348 5.93 25.17 10.86
CA GLU A 348 4.82 26.05 10.45
C GLU A 348 5.36 27.32 9.78
N GLY A 349 4.72 27.75 8.69
CA GLY A 349 5.15 28.87 7.85
C GLY A 349 6.23 28.54 6.82
N LYS A 350 6.84 27.34 6.86
CA LYS A 350 7.86 26.94 5.87
C LYS A 350 7.21 26.66 4.52
N LEU A 351 7.81 27.19 3.44
CA LEU A 351 7.51 26.79 2.07
C LEU A 351 8.16 25.44 1.79
N ILE A 352 7.38 24.48 1.30
CA ILE A 352 7.85 23.18 0.84
C ILE A 352 7.47 22.95 -0.61
N ASN A 353 8.33 22.27 -1.34
CA ASN A 353 8.12 21.88 -2.73
C ASN A 353 7.70 20.40 -2.81
N MET A 354 7.09 20.03 -3.94
CA MET A 354 6.90 18.62 -4.28
C MET A 354 8.25 17.89 -4.29
N GLY A 355 8.32 16.75 -3.61
CA GLY A 355 9.53 15.94 -3.45
C GLY A 355 10.34 16.25 -2.19
N ASP A 356 10.05 17.35 -1.48
CA ASP A 356 10.76 17.66 -0.24
C ASP A 356 10.47 16.61 0.84
N SER A 357 11.52 16.18 1.55
CA SER A 357 11.40 15.25 2.68
C SER A 357 10.76 15.97 3.88
N ILE A 358 9.65 15.42 4.37
CA ILE A 358 8.91 15.94 5.52
C ILE A 358 9.45 15.33 6.81
N CYS A 359 9.50 14.00 6.87
CA CYS A 359 10.04 13.24 8.00
C CYS A 359 10.37 11.81 7.57
N SER A 360 11.08 11.08 8.42
CA SER A 360 11.24 9.63 8.35
C SER A 360 10.34 8.96 9.39
N ILE A 361 9.84 7.76 9.08
CA ILE A 361 9.08 6.94 10.03
C ILE A 361 9.71 5.56 10.08
N TRP A 362 10.04 5.09 11.27
CA TRP A 362 10.58 3.75 11.50
C TRP A 362 9.70 2.97 12.49
N SER A 363 9.66 1.64 12.34
CA SER A 363 8.87 0.80 13.23
C SER A 363 9.71 0.34 14.42
N PRO A 364 9.27 0.55 15.68
CA PRO A 364 9.95 0.00 16.85
C PRO A 364 9.85 -1.53 16.91
N ASN A 365 8.85 -2.11 16.22
CA ASN A 365 8.64 -3.55 16.23
C ASN A 365 9.50 -4.28 15.20
N ASP A 366 10.29 -3.57 14.40
CA ASP A 366 11.03 -4.13 13.28
C ASP A 366 12.48 -3.67 13.30
N LEU A 367 13.25 -4.27 14.21
CA LEU A 367 14.66 -3.95 14.41
C LEU A 367 15.55 -4.94 13.65
N ILE A 368 16.65 -4.41 13.14
CA ILE A 368 17.65 -5.15 12.38
C ILE A 368 18.99 -4.98 13.07
N PHE A 369 19.59 -6.08 13.50
CA PHE A 369 20.99 -6.13 13.86
C PHE A 369 21.82 -6.25 12.58
N GLU A 370 22.67 -5.26 12.31
CA GLU A 370 23.59 -5.26 11.17
C GLU A 370 25.02 -5.51 11.66
N SER A 371 25.69 -6.47 11.02
CA SER A 371 27.07 -6.84 11.31
C SER A 371 27.83 -7.24 10.04
N LYS A 372 29.14 -7.39 10.16
CA LYS A 372 30.03 -7.87 9.10
C LYS A 372 30.41 -9.32 9.38
N ILE A 373 30.38 -10.16 8.35
CA ILE A 373 30.81 -11.57 8.40
C ILE A 373 31.93 -11.81 7.38
N SER A 374 32.92 -12.61 7.75
CA SER A 374 34.09 -12.91 6.90
C SER A 374 33.73 -13.88 5.76
N GLU A 375 34.51 -13.89 4.67
CA GLU A 375 34.37 -14.89 3.60
C GLU A 375 34.53 -16.35 4.09
N TYR A 376 35.32 -16.57 5.14
CA TYR A 376 35.51 -17.91 5.73
C TYR A 376 34.24 -18.45 6.38
N ASP A 377 33.38 -17.57 6.91
CA ASP A 377 32.20 -17.94 7.68
C ASP A 377 30.89 -17.69 6.93
N VAL A 378 30.87 -16.81 5.92
CA VAL A 378 29.65 -16.40 5.20
C VAL A 378 28.92 -17.59 4.57
N TYR A 379 29.65 -18.59 4.07
CA TYR A 379 29.06 -19.79 3.46
C TYR A 379 28.50 -20.79 4.48
N LYS A 380 28.85 -20.64 5.77
CA LYS A 380 28.33 -21.48 6.84
C LYS A 380 26.96 -20.99 7.34
N VAL A 381 26.63 -19.72 7.13
CA VAL A 381 25.37 -19.09 7.58
C VAL A 381 24.35 -19.06 6.45
N LYS A 382 23.09 -19.36 6.75
CA LYS A 382 21.97 -19.34 5.82
C LYS A 382 20.87 -18.41 6.29
N LYS A 383 20.10 -17.90 5.32
CA LYS A 383 18.86 -17.18 5.61
C LYS A 383 17.91 -18.10 6.40
N GLY A 384 17.36 -17.57 7.49
CA GLY A 384 16.48 -18.32 8.40
C GLY A 384 17.19 -18.94 9.60
N ASP A 385 18.52 -18.88 9.69
CA ASP A 385 19.24 -19.38 10.86
C ASP A 385 18.83 -18.60 12.12
N ARG A 386 18.72 -19.32 13.23
CA ARG A 386 18.40 -18.74 14.54
C ARG A 386 19.63 -18.09 15.13
N VAL A 387 19.45 -16.90 15.64
CA VAL A 387 20.52 -16.07 16.21
C VAL A 387 20.14 -15.70 17.62
N LYS A 388 21.07 -15.84 18.56
CA LYS A 388 20.94 -15.28 19.91
C LYS A 388 21.62 -13.92 19.95
N LEU A 389 20.85 -12.88 20.21
CA LEU A 389 21.34 -11.51 20.33
C LEU A 389 21.54 -11.20 21.80
N ASN A 390 22.79 -10.88 22.14
CA ASN A 390 23.21 -10.49 23.47
C ASN A 390 23.54 -9.00 23.43
N PHE A 391 22.80 -8.22 24.21
CA PHE A 391 23.03 -6.78 24.34
C PHE A 391 23.91 -6.57 25.57
N THR A 392 25.05 -5.91 25.39
CA THR A 392 25.89 -5.47 26.53
C THR A 392 25.61 -3.99 26.77
N PRO A 393 24.56 -3.65 27.53
CA PRO A 393 24.24 -2.26 27.80
C PRO A 393 25.37 -1.60 28.61
N HIS A 394 25.74 -0.38 28.25
CA HIS A 394 26.71 0.42 29.02
C HIS A 394 26.12 0.96 30.34
N SER A 395 24.89 0.56 30.69
CA SER A 395 24.12 1.07 31.82
C SER A 395 23.51 -0.09 32.60
N SER A 396 23.72 -0.10 33.92
CA SER A 396 23.26 -1.13 34.86
C SER A 396 21.74 -1.28 34.99
N TYR A 397 20.95 -0.50 34.25
CA TYR A 397 19.48 -0.50 34.29
C TYR A 397 18.82 -1.39 33.23
N ILE A 398 19.59 -1.95 32.29
CA ILE A 398 19.07 -2.87 31.28
C ILE A 398 19.53 -4.28 31.67
N PRO A 399 18.61 -5.23 31.94
CA PRO A 399 19.01 -6.59 32.24
C PRO A 399 19.76 -7.18 31.05
N GLU A 400 20.73 -8.06 31.30
CA GLU A 400 21.26 -8.93 30.26
C GLU A 400 20.08 -9.68 29.63
N SER A 401 19.73 -9.28 28.41
CA SER A 401 18.62 -9.86 27.67
C SER A 401 19.20 -10.64 26.49
N GLU A 402 18.99 -11.95 26.52
CA GLU A 402 19.16 -12.78 25.34
C GLU A 402 17.86 -12.70 24.52
N LEU A 403 17.93 -12.11 23.33
CA LEU A 403 16.80 -12.07 22.39
C LEU A 403 17.01 -13.05 21.25
N ASP A 404 15.91 -13.66 20.81
CA ASP A 404 15.91 -14.48 19.61
C ASP A 404 15.75 -13.60 18.36
N GLY A 405 16.67 -13.77 17.42
CA GLY A 405 16.64 -13.18 16.10
C GLY A 405 16.71 -14.24 15.00
N VAL A 406 16.44 -13.82 13.76
CA VAL A 406 16.54 -14.67 12.58
C VAL A 406 17.36 -13.98 11.52
N VAL A 407 18.29 -14.71 10.88
CA VAL A 407 19.04 -14.19 9.74
C VAL A 407 18.07 -13.86 8.61
N GLU A 408 17.92 -12.57 8.32
CA GLU A 408 17.03 -12.07 7.27
C GLU A 408 17.70 -12.15 5.90
N SER A 409 18.93 -11.66 5.82
CA SER A 409 19.69 -11.62 4.58
C SER A 409 21.19 -11.49 4.83
N ILE A 410 21.94 -11.98 3.86
CA ILE A 410 23.39 -11.77 3.73
C ILE A 410 23.57 -11.14 2.36
N ASN A 411 24.17 -9.95 2.29
CA ASN A 411 24.40 -9.28 1.02
C ASN A 411 25.45 -10.06 0.21
N PRO A 412 25.16 -10.50 -1.03
CA PRO A 412 26.11 -11.22 -1.85
C PRO A 412 27.29 -10.35 -2.31
N ARG A 413 27.16 -9.02 -2.25
CA ARG A 413 28.26 -8.10 -2.53
C ARG A 413 29.08 -7.86 -1.27
N PRO A 414 30.43 -8.00 -1.31
CA PRO A 414 31.26 -7.64 -0.18
C PRO A 414 31.08 -6.16 0.16
N LEU A 415 30.94 -5.88 1.44
CA LEU A 415 30.83 -4.52 1.99
C LEU A 415 32.18 -3.81 1.91
N ASP A 416 33.24 -4.49 2.32
CA ASP A 416 34.63 -4.00 2.31
C ASP A 416 35.58 -5.16 2.01
N GLU A 417 36.75 -4.85 1.46
CA GLU A 417 37.86 -5.78 1.23
C GLU A 417 39.08 -5.28 2.00
N ASP A 418 39.61 -6.11 2.90
CA ASP A 418 40.91 -5.83 3.53
C ASP A 418 42.01 -6.35 2.60
N LEU A 419 42.58 -5.44 1.80
CA LEU A 419 43.64 -5.77 0.83
C LEU A 419 44.94 -6.25 1.51
N SER A 420 45.14 -5.97 2.80
CA SER A 420 46.33 -6.41 3.53
C SER A 420 46.27 -7.87 3.96
N GLN A 421 45.06 -8.36 4.29
CA GLN A 421 44.81 -9.75 4.67
C GLN A 421 44.14 -10.57 3.56
N ASN A 422 43.77 -9.93 2.44
CA ASN A 422 43.03 -10.52 1.34
C ASN A 422 41.75 -11.22 1.79
N ILE A 423 40.98 -10.57 2.68
CA ILE A 423 39.72 -11.08 3.23
C ILE A 423 38.59 -10.12 2.85
N SER A 424 37.53 -10.67 2.25
CA SER A 424 36.28 -9.96 1.98
C SER A 424 35.30 -10.06 3.15
N TRP A 425 34.64 -8.95 3.48
CA TRP A 425 33.61 -8.88 4.52
C TRP A 425 32.24 -8.64 3.90
N PHE A 426 31.24 -9.42 4.30
CA PHE A 426 29.86 -9.32 3.81
C PHE A 426 28.95 -8.72 4.88
N ASN A 427 27.90 -8.02 4.46
CA ASN A 427 26.92 -7.46 5.38
C ASN A 427 25.82 -8.48 5.70
N ILE A 428 25.65 -8.82 6.98
CA ILE A 428 24.59 -9.70 7.45
C ILE A 428 23.57 -8.90 8.27
N LYS A 429 22.29 -9.15 7.99
CA LYS A 429 21.14 -8.55 8.66
C LYS A 429 20.38 -9.63 9.42
N VAL A 430 20.20 -9.42 10.72
CA VAL A 430 19.42 -10.28 11.60
C VAL A 430 18.21 -9.50 12.09
N ARG A 431 17.01 -9.98 11.80
CA ARG A 431 15.76 -9.35 12.22
C ARG A 431 15.35 -9.86 13.58
N PHE A 432 14.92 -8.95 14.45
CA PHE A 432 14.42 -9.27 15.79
C PHE A 432 13.38 -8.24 16.23
N HIS A 433 12.69 -8.56 17.33
CA HIS A 433 11.62 -7.73 17.87
C HIS A 433 11.85 -7.50 19.36
N ASP A 434 11.90 -6.23 19.78
CA ASP A 434 11.93 -5.81 21.18
C ASP A 434 11.51 -4.34 21.32
N GLU A 435 10.80 -4.00 22.38
CA GLU A 435 10.28 -2.65 22.62
C GLU A 435 11.26 -1.74 23.41
N ASN A 436 12.26 -2.33 24.07
CA ASN A 436 13.19 -1.64 24.98
C ASN A 436 14.53 -1.32 24.31
N ILE A 437 14.94 -2.12 23.33
CA ILE A 437 16.19 -1.92 22.60
C ILE A 437 16.05 -0.73 21.67
N LYS A 438 16.88 0.30 21.92
CA LYS A 438 16.96 1.47 21.06
C LYS A 438 17.84 1.18 19.85
N ARG A 439 17.45 1.74 18.69
CA ARG A 439 18.34 1.82 17.52
C ARG A 439 19.65 2.52 17.89
N GLY A 440 20.76 2.07 17.31
CA GLY A 440 22.12 2.51 17.64
C GLY A 440 22.79 1.71 18.75
N THR A 441 22.06 0.80 19.42
CA THR A 441 22.65 -0.07 20.47
C THR A 441 23.63 -1.06 19.85
N HIS A 442 24.80 -1.24 20.46
CA HIS A 442 25.75 -2.28 20.09
C HIS A 442 25.35 -3.62 20.70
N ALA A 443 25.50 -4.69 19.93
CA ALA A 443 25.18 -6.04 20.38
C ALA A 443 26.14 -7.07 19.80
N THR A 444 26.11 -8.26 20.38
CA THR A 444 26.75 -9.47 19.87
C THR A 444 25.69 -10.46 19.42
N ALA A 445 25.90 -11.09 18.27
CA ALA A 445 25.03 -12.12 17.72
C ALA A 445 25.77 -13.46 17.73
N GLU A 446 25.21 -14.46 18.38
CA GLU A 446 25.68 -15.84 18.33
C GLU A 446 24.82 -16.66 17.36
N ILE A 447 25.47 -17.24 16.35
CA ILE A 447 24.83 -18.08 15.35
C ILE A 447 25.37 -19.50 15.48
N GLU A 448 24.51 -20.49 15.64
CA GLU A 448 24.89 -21.91 15.60
C GLU A 448 25.01 -22.34 14.13
N VAL A 449 26.23 -22.40 13.60
CA VAL A 449 26.48 -22.61 12.16
C VAL A 449 26.58 -24.09 11.78
N ILE A 450 27.12 -24.92 12.66
CA ILE A 450 27.24 -26.37 12.44
C ILE A 450 26.89 -27.10 13.72
N ARG A 451 26.02 -28.11 13.61
CA ARG A 451 25.69 -29.03 14.70
C ARG A 451 25.93 -30.45 14.26
N LYS A 452 26.86 -31.12 14.94
CA LYS A 452 27.07 -32.56 14.78
C LYS A 452 26.58 -33.29 16.03
N LYS A 453 25.67 -34.25 15.85
CA LYS A 453 25.05 -34.98 16.96
C LYS A 453 25.99 -36.00 17.61
N ASP A 454 26.92 -36.53 16.82
CA ASP A 454 27.84 -37.57 17.20
C ASP A 454 29.21 -37.29 16.54
N ALA A 455 30.07 -36.60 17.27
CA ALA A 455 31.44 -36.27 16.88
C ALA A 455 32.43 -36.89 17.87
N LEU A 456 33.53 -37.43 17.37
CA LEU A 456 34.60 -37.96 18.21
C LEU A 456 35.42 -36.77 18.72
N CYS A 457 35.34 -36.45 20.00
CA CYS A 457 35.87 -35.20 20.55
C CYS A 457 36.94 -35.42 21.61
N ILE A 458 37.86 -34.47 21.67
CA ILE A 458 38.81 -34.27 22.78
C ILE A 458 38.82 -32.79 23.17
N PRO A 459 39.21 -32.45 24.42
CA PRO A 459 39.42 -31.06 24.81
C PRO A 459 40.41 -30.38 23.88
N ILE A 460 40.13 -29.14 23.49
CA ILE A 460 40.98 -28.38 22.55
C ILE A 460 42.41 -28.21 23.07
N GLU A 461 42.58 -28.12 24.39
CA GLU A 461 43.86 -28.05 25.09
C GLU A 461 44.75 -29.30 24.86
N ALA A 462 44.16 -30.44 24.49
CA ALA A 462 44.88 -31.69 24.25
C ALA A 462 45.62 -31.69 22.90
N VAL A 463 45.27 -30.77 21.99
CA VAL A 463 45.84 -30.69 20.65
C VAL A 463 47.02 -29.73 20.63
N ARG A 464 48.14 -30.17 20.06
CA ARG A 464 49.30 -29.33 19.79
C ARG A 464 49.43 -29.06 18.30
N LYS A 465 49.78 -27.82 17.95
CA LYS A 465 50.12 -27.44 16.59
C LYS A 465 51.63 -27.34 16.46
N GLU A 466 52.22 -28.12 15.57
CA GLU A 466 53.64 -28.04 15.22
C GLU A 466 53.75 -27.86 13.70
N GLY A 467 54.18 -26.67 13.26
CA GLY A 467 54.09 -26.26 11.86
C GLY A 467 52.64 -26.27 11.36
N ASP A 468 52.39 -26.98 10.26
CA ASP A 468 51.05 -27.12 9.65
C ASP A 468 50.27 -28.36 10.12
N LYS A 469 50.83 -29.16 11.02
CA LYS A 469 50.24 -30.43 11.48
C LYS A 469 49.78 -30.35 12.92
N TYR A 470 48.73 -31.12 13.22
CA TYR A 470 48.16 -31.24 14.56
C TYR A 470 48.52 -32.59 15.18
N PHE A 471 48.95 -32.57 16.43
CA PHE A 471 49.40 -33.75 17.15
C PHE A 471 48.73 -33.87 18.52
N VAL A 472 48.56 -35.10 18.96
CA VAL A 472 48.09 -35.47 20.29
C VAL A 472 49.01 -36.54 20.88
N TYR A 473 49.08 -36.61 22.21
CA TYR A 473 49.86 -37.64 22.90
C TYR A 473 48.91 -38.70 23.46
N VAL A 474 48.95 -39.90 22.90
CA VAL A 474 48.11 -41.03 23.33
C VAL A 474 48.88 -41.88 24.32
N LYS A 475 48.30 -42.16 25.49
CA LYS A 475 48.93 -43.01 26.50
C LYS A 475 48.91 -44.46 26.04
N LYS A 476 50.08 -45.08 25.87
CA LYS A 476 50.19 -46.53 25.61
C LYS A 476 50.46 -47.27 26.90
N PHE A 477 49.58 -48.20 27.25
CA PHE A 477 49.87 -49.22 28.26
C PHE A 477 50.75 -50.31 27.65
N ASN A 478 52.03 -50.01 27.39
CA ASN A 478 53.00 -51.05 27.04
C ASN A 478 54.16 -51.01 28.04
N ASN A 479 54.24 -52.04 28.88
CA ASN A 479 55.31 -52.28 29.85
C ASN A 479 56.69 -52.59 29.21
N GLU A 480 56.86 -52.42 27.90
CA GLU A 480 58.10 -52.73 27.18
C GLU A 480 58.88 -51.50 26.70
N SER A 481 58.38 -50.28 26.91
CA SER A 481 59.09 -49.05 26.50
C SER A 481 59.92 -48.38 27.61
N LEU A 482 60.08 -49.01 28.78
CA LEU A 482 60.90 -48.49 29.89
C LEU A 482 62.39 -48.87 29.81
N ASN A 483 62.84 -49.64 28.80
CA ASN A 483 64.20 -50.20 28.77
C ASN A 483 65.10 -49.77 27.59
N LYS A 484 64.85 -48.62 26.96
CA LYS A 484 65.85 -47.96 26.11
C LYS A 484 65.76 -46.45 26.26
N ILE A 485 66.42 -45.91 27.29
CA ILE A 485 67.25 -44.69 27.29
C ILE A 485 68.02 -44.74 28.63
N LYS A 486 69.23 -45.28 28.60
CA LYS A 486 70.30 -44.97 29.54
C LYS A 486 71.60 -45.04 28.75
N GLU A 487 71.90 -43.97 28.03
CA GLU A 487 73.23 -43.41 27.83
C GLU A 487 73.08 -42.16 26.96
N ASP A 488 73.86 -41.15 27.32
CA ASP A 488 73.93 -39.78 26.81
C ASP A 488 72.80 -38.81 27.19
N GLY A 489 73.22 -37.79 27.95
CA GLY A 489 72.37 -36.73 28.49
C GLY A 489 71.96 -35.73 27.43
N GLU A 490 70.92 -36.07 26.68
CA GLU A 490 70.15 -35.10 25.92
C GLU A 490 68.77 -34.88 26.54
N ILE A 491 68.49 -33.59 26.73
CA ILE A 491 67.22 -33.04 27.17
C ILE A 491 66.16 -33.36 26.12
N SER A 492 65.09 -34.06 26.51
CA SER A 492 64.19 -34.72 25.55
C SER A 492 62.85 -34.01 25.29
N ASP A 493 62.62 -32.82 25.85
CA ASP A 493 61.42 -32.05 25.58
C ASP A 493 61.65 -30.54 25.50
N GLU A 494 60.66 -29.82 24.94
CA GLU A 494 60.63 -28.36 24.68
C GLU A 494 60.93 -27.47 25.91
N LEU A 495 61.11 -28.08 27.09
CA LEU A 495 61.22 -27.44 28.40
C LEU A 495 62.49 -27.77 29.18
N GLY A 496 63.46 -28.49 28.62
CA GLY A 496 64.75 -28.59 29.32
C GLY A 496 64.87 -29.70 30.36
N THR A 497 63.94 -30.66 30.44
CA THR A 497 63.88 -31.62 31.56
C THR A 497 64.49 -33.00 31.26
N LYS A 498 65.00 -33.67 32.31
CA LYS A 498 65.68 -34.99 32.21
C LYS A 498 64.73 -36.16 31.95
N GLU A 499 63.44 -36.03 32.25
CA GLU A 499 62.41 -37.03 31.97
C GLU A 499 61.19 -36.30 31.39
N SER A 500 60.82 -36.61 30.14
CA SER A 500 59.71 -35.91 29.51
C SER A 500 58.38 -36.20 30.19
N TYR A 501 57.54 -35.18 30.40
CA TYR A 501 56.16 -35.36 30.89
C TYR A 501 55.35 -36.33 29.99
N TYR A 502 55.75 -36.51 28.72
CA TYR A 502 55.11 -37.41 27.76
C TYR A 502 55.81 -38.77 27.61
N VAL A 503 56.68 -39.18 28.54
CA VAL A 503 57.27 -40.52 28.56
C VAL A 503 56.17 -41.59 28.56
N GLY A 504 56.30 -42.60 27.68
CA GLY A 504 55.31 -43.66 27.50
C GLY A 504 54.11 -43.30 26.62
N CYS A 505 54.10 -42.10 26.04
CA CYS A 505 53.06 -41.66 25.11
C CYS A 505 53.49 -41.82 23.65
N GLU A 506 52.54 -42.19 22.80
CA GLU A 506 52.71 -42.12 21.35
C GLU A 506 52.24 -40.74 20.87
N LYS A 507 53.15 -39.98 20.27
CA LYS A 507 52.80 -38.78 19.52
C LYS A 507 52.13 -39.20 18.22
N ARG A 508 50.89 -38.76 18.02
CA ARG A 508 50.09 -39.14 16.85
C ARG A 508 49.57 -37.91 16.14
N GLU A 509 49.74 -37.89 14.82
CA GLU A 509 49.14 -36.89 13.95
C GLU A 509 47.63 -37.10 13.89
N VAL A 510 46.87 -36.01 14.01
CA VAL A 510 45.41 -36.02 13.93
C VAL A 510 44.91 -35.03 12.90
N LYS A 511 43.82 -35.37 12.23
CA LYS A 511 43.06 -34.42 11.42
C LYS A 511 41.88 -33.92 12.22
N LEU A 512 41.78 -32.59 12.33
CA LEU A 512 40.73 -31.93 13.10
C LEU A 512 39.52 -31.63 12.21
N GLY A 513 38.35 -31.68 12.83
CA GLY A 513 37.08 -31.23 12.26
C GLY A 513 36.61 -29.94 12.92
N ILE A 514 35.31 -29.84 13.16
CA ILE A 514 34.69 -28.69 13.84
C ILE A 514 35.19 -28.56 15.28
N SER A 515 35.30 -27.33 15.76
CA SER A 515 35.71 -27.03 17.12
C SER A 515 34.76 -26.03 17.78
N ASN A 516 34.78 -26.02 19.11
CA ASN A 516 34.19 -24.97 19.92
C ASN A 516 35.18 -24.54 21.01
N GLU A 517 34.73 -23.73 21.96
CA GLU A 517 35.59 -23.17 23.02
C GLU A 517 36.25 -24.22 23.93
N HIS A 518 35.73 -25.45 23.95
CA HIS A 518 36.18 -26.49 24.90
C HIS A 518 36.69 -27.76 24.22
N TYR A 519 36.11 -28.13 23.08
CA TYR A 519 36.34 -29.41 22.42
C TYR A 519 36.62 -29.21 20.93
N VAL A 520 37.34 -30.17 20.36
CA VAL A 520 37.59 -30.27 18.93
C VAL A 520 37.26 -31.67 18.46
N GLU A 521 36.61 -31.76 17.29
CA GLU A 521 36.36 -33.01 16.60
C GLU A 521 37.63 -33.58 15.97
N ILE A 522 37.79 -34.90 16.07
CA ILE A 522 38.86 -35.67 15.46
C ILE A 522 38.27 -36.50 14.31
N LEU A 523 38.69 -36.20 13.09
CA LEU A 523 38.28 -36.90 11.87
C LEU A 523 39.13 -38.14 11.63
N GLU A 524 40.44 -38.04 11.86
CA GLU A 524 41.40 -39.14 11.70
C GLU A 524 42.48 -39.08 12.78
N GLY A 525 43.01 -40.26 13.14
CA GLY A 525 44.15 -40.41 14.05
C GLY A 525 43.78 -41.01 15.42
N LEU A 526 42.55 -40.84 15.92
CA LEU A 526 42.14 -41.40 17.21
C LEU A 526 40.94 -42.35 17.10
N LYS A 527 40.83 -43.25 18.08
CA LYS A 527 39.67 -44.12 18.27
C LYS A 527 38.95 -43.77 19.56
N GLU A 528 37.65 -44.07 19.59
CA GLU A 528 36.84 -43.93 20.80
C GLU A 528 37.39 -44.76 21.95
N GLY A 529 37.46 -44.16 23.13
CA GLY A 529 37.97 -44.77 24.35
C GLY A 529 39.49 -44.69 24.55
N GLU A 530 40.27 -44.21 23.57
CA GLU A 530 41.71 -43.96 23.77
C GLU A 530 41.94 -42.85 24.82
N GLU A 531 43.05 -42.92 25.57
CA GLU A 531 43.42 -41.91 26.57
C GLU A 531 44.45 -40.94 26.00
N VAL A 532 44.06 -39.67 25.87
CA VAL A 532 44.94 -38.58 25.43
C VAL A 532 45.48 -37.84 26.64
N VAL A 533 46.78 -37.57 26.67
CA VAL A 533 47.45 -36.84 27.75
C VAL A 533 47.27 -35.34 27.56
N LEU A 534 46.66 -34.69 28.56
CA LEU A 534 46.53 -33.24 28.64
C LEU A 534 47.86 -32.57 28.98
N PRO A 535 48.14 -31.37 28.45
CA PRO A 535 49.33 -30.64 28.79
C PRO A 535 49.38 -30.31 30.29
N GLN A 536 50.58 -30.32 30.86
CA GLN A 536 50.79 -29.88 32.23
C GLN A 536 50.65 -28.35 32.29
N ALA A 537 49.68 -27.87 33.08
CA ALA A 537 49.56 -26.44 33.36
C ALA A 537 50.71 -26.00 34.28
N TYR A 538 51.67 -25.24 33.74
CA TYR A 538 52.73 -24.62 34.53
C TYR A 538 52.21 -23.29 35.08
N LYS A 539 52.17 -23.14 36.42
CA LYS A 539 51.98 -21.82 37.03
C LYS A 539 53.24 -21.01 36.76
N THR A 540 53.16 -20.01 35.89
CA THR A 540 54.15 -18.93 35.85
C THR A 540 54.01 -18.15 37.15
N THR A 541 54.88 -18.40 38.13
CA THR A 541 55.14 -17.43 39.19
C THR A 541 55.80 -16.23 38.54
N HIS A 542 55.08 -15.11 38.50
CA HIS A 542 55.63 -13.80 38.13
C HIS A 542 56.66 -13.33 39.14
#